data_AF-A0A7S6WRX3-F1
#
_entry.id   AF-A0A7S6WRX3-F1
#
_cell.length_a   1.000
_cell.length_b   1.000
_cell.length_c   1.000
_cell.angle_alpha   90.00
_cell.angle_beta   90.00
_cell.angle_gamma   90.00
#
_symmetry.space_group_name_H-M   'P 1'
#
loop_
_entity.id
_entity.type
_entity.pdbx_description
1 polymer ?
#
loop_
_entity_poly.entity_id
_entity_poly.type
_entity_poly.pdbx_seq_one_letter_code
_entity_poly.pdbx_strand_id
1 'polypeptide(L)'
;MKSGTIRLSPDFQRNEVWNITKKSQLIESLMLNIPIPMFYVAADENGNWDVVDGLQRFSTIRDFIVDNKPFALQNLEFWKEYNDKKFEDLSPILYNRLLETQLLITIIE
;
A
#
# COMPACT_ATOMS: atom_id res chain seq x y z
N MET A 1 7.83 5.51 10.19
CA MET A 1 8.02 6.54 9.15
C MET A 1 7.88 7.90 9.81
N LYS A 2 8.91 8.76 9.83
CA LYS A 2 8.74 10.14 10.33
C LYS A 2 7.94 10.92 9.29
N SER A 3 6.82 11.51 9.71
CA SER A 3 5.97 12.37 8.88
C SER A 3 6.81 13.48 8.23
N GLY A 4 6.91 13.46 6.89
CA GLY A 4 7.41 14.60 6.11
C GLY A 4 8.35 14.28 4.94
N THR A 5 8.95 13.09 4.87
CA THR A 5 10.08 12.83 3.94
C THR A 5 9.67 12.24 2.59
N ILE A 6 8.54 11.53 2.49
CA ILE A 6 8.08 10.92 1.24
C ILE A 6 7.08 11.86 0.57
N ARG A 7 7.42 12.36 -0.61
CA ARG A 7 6.54 13.19 -1.44
C ARG A 7 5.94 12.31 -2.53
N LEU A 8 4.61 12.27 -2.52
CA LEU A 8 3.84 11.82 -3.67
C LEU A 8 3.65 13.07 -4.52
N SER A 9 4.44 13.25 -5.58
CA SER A 9 4.41 14.51 -6.35
C SER A 9 2.98 14.82 -6.84
N PRO A 10 2.57 16.10 -6.94
CA PRO A 10 1.18 16.49 -7.22
C PRO A 10 0.62 15.96 -8.55
N ASP A 11 1.48 15.74 -9.56
CA ASP A 11 1.05 15.20 -10.85
C ASP A 11 0.65 13.72 -10.80
N PHE A 12 1.08 13.01 -9.75
CA PHE A 12 0.73 11.61 -9.52
C PHE A 12 -0.66 11.43 -8.89
N GLN A 13 -1.17 12.43 -8.17
CA GLN A 13 -2.52 12.40 -7.59
C GLN A 13 -3.64 12.46 -8.64
N ARG A 14 -3.34 12.89 -9.87
CA ARG A 14 -4.32 12.94 -10.97
C ARG A 14 -4.58 11.59 -11.65
N ASN A 15 -3.80 10.56 -11.34
CA ASN A 15 -3.82 9.26 -12.03
C ASN A 15 -3.94 8.06 -11.08
N GLU A 16 -4.83 8.08 -10.07
CA GLU A 16 -5.22 6.81 -9.41
C GLU A 16 -6.00 5.92 -10.40
N VAL A 17 -5.26 5.13 -11.17
CA VAL A 17 -5.82 4.21 -12.17
C VAL A 17 -6.36 2.93 -11.52
N TRP A 18 -5.95 2.62 -10.29
CA TRP A 18 -6.38 1.41 -9.60
C TRP A 18 -7.79 1.57 -9.03
N ASN A 19 -8.70 0.76 -9.56
CA ASN A 19 -10.01 0.57 -8.96
C ASN A 19 -9.91 -0.19 -7.62
N ILE A 20 -11.01 -0.18 -6.87
CA ILE A 20 -11.11 -0.85 -5.57
C ILE A 20 -10.73 -2.33 -5.63
N THR A 21 -11.04 -3.02 -6.74
CA THR A 21 -10.67 -4.42 -6.95
C THR A 21 -9.16 -4.61 -6.98
N LYS A 22 -8.42 -3.84 -7.79
CA LYS A 22 -6.95 -3.93 -7.83
C LYS A 22 -6.32 -3.56 -6.49
N LYS A 23 -6.86 -2.54 -5.81
CA LYS A 23 -6.44 -2.18 -4.46
C LYS A 23 -6.63 -3.37 -3.50
N SER A 24 -7.79 -4.02 -3.55
CA SER A 24 -8.12 -5.17 -2.71
C SER A 24 -7.26 -6.40 -3.00
N GLN A 25 -6.96 -6.70 -4.27
CA GLN A 25 -6.07 -7.81 -4.66
C GLN A 25 -4.63 -7.61 -4.18
N LEU A 26 -4.13 -6.37 -4.12
CA LEU A 26 -2.83 -6.09 -3.51
C LEU A 26 -2.86 -6.41 -2.01
N ILE A 27 -3.89 -5.94 -1.30
CA ILE A 27 -4.02 -6.24 0.13
C ILE A 27 -4.15 -7.75 0.33
N GLU A 28 -4.94 -8.46 -0.49
CA GLU A 28 -5.05 -9.92 -0.46
C GLU A 28 -3.68 -10.60 -0.60
N SER A 29 -2.86 -10.11 -1.52
CA SER A 29 -1.50 -10.62 -1.73
C SER A 29 -0.64 -10.47 -0.48
N LEU A 30 -0.72 -9.32 0.19
CA LEU A 30 -0.01 -9.09 1.46
C LEU A 30 -0.54 -9.98 2.58
N MET A 31 -1.86 -10.10 2.68
CA MET A 31 -2.46 -10.98 3.69
C MET A 31 -2.08 -12.45 3.41
N LEU A 32 -1.83 -12.85 2.15
CA LEU A 32 -1.33 -14.16 1.74
C LEU A 32 0.20 -14.34 1.87
N ASN A 33 0.95 -13.33 2.34
CA ASN A 33 2.43 -13.32 2.36
C ASN A 33 3.07 -13.51 0.97
N ILE A 34 2.39 -13.07 -0.08
CA ILE A 34 2.96 -13.05 -1.43
C ILE A 34 3.94 -11.86 -1.52
N PRO A 35 5.21 -12.10 -1.87
CA PRO A 35 6.18 -11.02 -2.02
C PRO A 35 5.74 -10.07 -3.15
N ILE A 36 5.67 -8.78 -2.84
CA ILE A 36 5.40 -7.75 -3.84
C ILE A 36 6.70 -7.21 -4.42
N PRO A 37 6.70 -6.71 -5.67
CA PRO A 37 7.90 -6.13 -6.26
C PRO A 37 8.46 -5.00 -5.41
N MET A 38 9.77 -4.76 -5.51
CA MET A 38 10.40 -3.62 -4.87
C MET A 38 9.78 -2.28 -5.31
N PHE A 39 9.99 -1.27 -4.47
CA PHE A 39 9.61 0.10 -4.73
C PHE A 39 10.85 0.92 -5.07
N TYR A 40 10.69 1.90 -5.95
CA TYR A 40 11.78 2.79 -6.34
C TYR A 40 11.46 4.22 -5.94
N VAL A 41 12.42 4.86 -5.28
CA VAL A 41 12.34 6.28 -4.89
C VAL A 41 13.59 7.00 -5.35
N ALA A 42 13.44 8.25 -5.79
CA ALA A 42 14.56 9.16 -6.03
C ALA A 42 14.75 10.02 -4.78
N ALA A 43 15.99 10.18 -4.30
CA ALA A 43 16.29 11.07 -3.19
C ALA A 43 16.77 12.43 -3.72
N ASP A 44 16.20 13.53 -3.25
CA ASP A 44 16.68 14.87 -3.56
C ASP A 44 17.81 15.31 -2.61
N GLU A 45 18.52 16.40 -2.97
CA GLU A 45 19.60 16.99 -2.15
C GLU A 45 19.13 17.47 -0.77
N ASN A 46 17.82 17.65 -0.58
CA ASN A 46 17.19 18.06 0.68
C ASN A 46 16.74 16.85 1.52
N GLY A 47 17.03 15.62 1.08
CA GLY A 47 16.68 14.39 1.75
C GLY A 47 15.21 13.98 1.61
N ASN A 48 14.43 14.59 0.70
CA ASN A 48 13.09 14.13 0.36
C ASN A 48 13.17 12.95 -0.61
N TRP A 49 12.18 12.05 -0.53
CA TRP A 49 12.05 10.91 -1.43
C TRP A 49 10.84 11.08 -2.32
N ASP A 50 11.07 11.09 -3.63
CA ASP A 50 10.04 11.08 -4.65
C ASP A 50 9.82 9.66 -5.16
N VAL A 51 8.57 9.20 -5.15
CA VAL A 51 8.24 7.84 -5.63
C VAL A 51 8.32 7.79 -7.15
N VAL A 52 9.20 6.93 -7.67
CA VAL A 52 9.41 6.74 -9.12
C VAL A 52 8.58 5.56 -9.64
N ASP A 53 8.52 4.48 -8.86
CA ASP A 53 7.67 3.31 -9.16
C ASP A 53 6.96 2.79 -7.90
N GLY A 54 5.80 2.16 -8.11
CA GLY A 54 5.03 1.56 -7.03
C GLY A 54 4.10 2.54 -6.33
N LEU A 55 3.86 3.71 -6.92
CA LEU A 55 2.93 4.73 -6.40
C LEU A 55 1.57 4.15 -6.00
N GLN A 56 0.90 3.43 -6.91
CA GLN A 56 -0.43 2.86 -6.64
C GLN A 56 -0.39 1.82 -5.52
N ARG A 57 0.72 1.09 -5.41
CA ARG A 57 0.93 0.09 -4.36
C ARG A 57 1.13 0.78 -3.02
N PHE A 58 1.96 1.83 -2.97
CA PHE A 58 2.14 2.65 -1.78
C PHE A 58 0.86 3.34 -1.34
N SER A 59 0.12 3.96 -2.26
CA SER A 59 -1.15 4.63 -1.93
C SER A 59 -2.13 3.62 -1.37
N THR A 60 -2.30 2.46 -2.02
CA THR A 60 -3.19 1.40 -1.54
C THR A 60 -2.82 0.93 -0.13
N ILE A 61 -1.54 0.64 0.13
CA ILE A 61 -1.08 0.19 1.45
C ILE A 61 -1.31 1.26 2.51
N ARG A 62 -0.98 2.53 2.20
CA ARG A 62 -1.22 3.66 3.09
C ARG A 62 -2.72 3.83 3.37
N ASP A 63 -3.53 3.86 2.33
CA ASP A 63 -4.98 4.09 2.41
C ASP A 63 -5.68 3.00 3.25
N PHE A 64 -5.20 1.76 3.19
CA PHE A 64 -5.79 0.64 3.92
C PHE A 64 -5.25 0.46 5.35
N ILE A 65 -3.94 0.65 5.57
CA ILE A 65 -3.30 0.31 6.86
C ILE A 65 -3.05 1.55 7.73
N VAL A 66 -2.71 2.68 7.12
CA VAL A 66 -2.19 3.87 7.83
C VAL A 66 -3.24 4.96 7.99
N ASP A 67 -4.03 5.22 6.95
CA ASP A 67 -5.01 6.31 6.99
C ASP A 67 -6.27 5.91 7.77
N ASN A 68 -6.87 6.88 8.48
CA ASN A 68 -8.08 6.71 9.29
C ASN A 68 -9.38 6.44 8.48
N LYS A 69 -9.27 6.14 7.18
CA LYS A 69 -10.41 5.83 6.30
C LYS A 69 -10.12 4.62 5.41
N PRO A 70 -9.88 3.44 5.98
CA PRO A 70 -9.67 2.24 5.19
C PRO A 70 -10.89 1.93 4.33
N PHE A 71 -10.63 1.65 3.05
CA PHE A 71 -11.64 1.11 2.17
C PHE A 71 -11.99 -0.33 2.59
N ALA A 72 -13.20 -0.78 2.23
CA ALA A 72 -13.58 -2.16 2.42
C ALA A 72 -13.07 -3.01 1.26
N LEU A 73 -12.52 -4.19 1.55
CA LEU A 73 -12.00 -5.11 0.53
C LEU A 73 -13.12 -5.59 -0.39
N GLN A 74 -12.85 -5.66 -1.69
CA GLN A 74 -13.84 -6.08 -2.69
C GLN A 74 -13.22 -6.99 -3.74
N ASN A 75 -14.01 -7.99 -4.17
CA ASN A 75 -13.67 -8.92 -5.25
C ASN A 75 -12.34 -9.67 -4.99
N LEU A 76 -12.16 -10.15 -3.76
CA LEU A 76 -11.08 -11.05 -3.37
C LEU A 76 -11.20 -12.40 -4.08
N GLU A 77 -10.07 -13.01 -4.45
CA GLU A 77 -10.04 -14.27 -5.19
C GLU A 77 -10.05 -15.50 -4.27
N PHE A 78 -9.24 -15.46 -3.21
CA PHE A 78 -9.00 -16.57 -2.29
C PHE A 78 -9.78 -16.41 -0.98
N TRP A 79 -9.83 -15.20 -0.43
CA TRP A 79 -10.32 -14.92 0.92
C TRP A 79 -11.61 -14.12 0.90
N LYS A 80 -12.60 -14.67 0.19
CA LYS A 80 -13.89 -14.01 -0.09
C LYS A 80 -14.68 -13.65 1.17
N GLU A 81 -14.45 -14.34 2.28
CA GLU A 81 -15.04 -14.04 3.59
C GLU A 81 -14.60 -12.69 4.17
N TYR A 82 -13.49 -12.12 3.65
CA TYR A 82 -13.03 -10.78 3.99
C TYR A 82 -13.52 -9.71 3.01
N ASN A 83 -14.37 -10.05 2.02
CA ASN A 83 -15.07 -9.01 1.27
C ASN A 83 -15.93 -8.17 2.21
N ASP A 84 -16.01 -6.87 1.91
CA ASP A 84 -16.66 -5.83 2.70
C ASP A 84 -16.05 -5.59 4.09
N LYS A 85 -14.90 -6.22 4.39
CA LYS A 85 -14.14 -6.00 5.63
C LYS A 85 -13.11 -4.88 5.45
N LYS A 86 -12.94 -4.08 6.50
CA LYS A 86 -11.87 -3.09 6.61
C LYS A 86 -10.70 -3.67 7.40
N PHE A 87 -9.61 -2.92 7.46
CA PHE A 87 -8.41 -3.29 8.21
C PHE A 87 -8.71 -3.65 9.68
N GLU A 88 -9.63 -2.92 10.32
CA GLU A 88 -10.05 -3.13 11.71
C GLU A 88 -10.86 -4.42 11.92
N ASP A 89 -11.50 -4.94 10.86
CA ASP A 89 -12.35 -6.13 10.92
C ASP A 89 -11.55 -7.43 10.68
N LEU A 90 -10.24 -7.33 10.44
CA LEU A 90 -9.39 -8.47 10.17
C LEU A 90 -9.14 -9.31 11.44
N SER A 91 -8.92 -10.61 11.25
CA SER A 91 -8.49 -11.46 12.36
C SER A 91 -7.14 -10.99 12.91
N PRO A 92 -6.84 -11.19 14.21
CA PRO A 92 -5.57 -10.74 14.80
C PRO A 92 -4.33 -11.22 14.07
N ILE A 93 -4.38 -12.42 13.48
CA ILE A 93 -3.28 -13.00 12.69
C ILE A 93 -3.02 -12.18 11.43
N LEU A 94 -4.07 -11.80 10.70
CA LEU A 94 -3.95 -11.06 9.44
C LEU A 94 -3.62 -9.58 9.69
N TYR A 95 -4.19 -9.02 10.75
CA TYR A 95 -3.84 -7.68 11.21
C TYR A 95 -2.34 -7.55 11.49
N ASN A 96 -1.79 -8.46 12.32
CA ASN A 96 -0.36 -8.46 12.64
C ASN A 96 0.50 -8.70 11.40
N ARG A 97 0.10 -9.62 10.52
CA ARG A 97 0.80 -9.90 9.27
C ARG A 97 0.94 -8.67 8.38
N LEU A 98 -0.14 -7.89 8.24
CA LEU A 98 -0.12 -6.66 7.46
C LEU A 98 0.78 -5.59 8.11
N LEU A 99 0.80 -5.48 9.44
CA LEU A 99 1.68 -4.54 10.15
C LEU A 99 3.16 -4.95 10.10
N GLU A 100 3.44 -6.25 10.08
CA GLU A 100 4.80 -6.82 10.01
C GLU A 100 5.33 -6.90 8.57
N THR A 101 4.50 -6.55 7.58
CA THR A 101 4.89 -6.58 6.17
C THR A 101 6.10 -5.68 5.92
N GLN A 102 7.17 -6.28 5.40
CA GLN A 102 8.39 -5.56 5.04
C GLN A 102 8.33 -5.13 3.57
N LEU A 103 8.49 -3.83 3.32
CA LEU A 103 8.56 -3.27 1.98
C LEU A 103 10.01 -3.04 1.59
N LEU A 104 10.43 -3.63 0.47
CA LEU A 104 11.77 -3.38 -0.10
C LEU A 104 11.74 -2.09 -0.90
N ILE A 105 12.49 -1.08 -0.46
CA ILE A 105 12.62 0.22 -1.11
C ILE A 105 14.06 0.37 -1.60
N THR A 106 14.22 0.71 -2.88
CA THR A 106 15.49 1.05 -3.50
C THR A 106 15.52 2.52 -3.86
N ILE A 107 16.60 3.18 -3.43
CA ILE A 107 16.87 4.57 -3.75
C ILE A 107 17.68 4.59 -5.04
N ILE A 108 17.22 5.34 -6.03
CA ILE A 108 17.94 5.58 -7.28
C ILE A 108 18.46 7.03 -7.29
N GLU A 109 19.71 7.19 -7.71
CA GLU A 109 20.38 8.48 -7.91
C GLU A 109 20.22 8.98 -9.35
#